data_AF-A0A517T6R7-F1
#
_entry.id   AF-A0A517T6R7-F1
#
_cell.length_a   1.000
_cell.length_b   1.000
_cell.length_c   1.000
_cell.angle_alpha   90.00
_cell.angle_beta   90.00
_cell.angle_gamma   90.00
#
_symmetry.space_group_name_H-M   'P 1'
#
loop_
_entity.id
_entity.type
_entity.pdbx_description
1 polymer ?
#
loop_
_entity_poly.entity_id
_entity_poly.type
_entity_poly.pdbx_seq_one_letter_code
_entity_poly.pdbx_strand_id
1 'polypeptide(L)'
;MESSPLGGVAPDLLAKYGADSNMGRLLRQGEAKRLLKSMEEAEPDVRQQEALRLQIMDRIEQINAEHALNIKYLIEFGVSAAERHQFQAVLAEVIQHGGLTLQEAADLAHAQLLSLSDQSVNGPGSSDWTPSSSSPASGGGTIVA
;
A
#
# COMPACT_ATOMS: atom_id res chain seq x y z
N MET A 1 -17.08 -32.45 16.53
CA MET A 1 -15.77 -32.93 17.00
C MET A 1 -14.79 -32.65 15.89
N GLU A 2 -14.12 -31.50 15.96
CA GLU A 2 -13.13 -31.07 14.97
C GLU A 2 -11.88 -31.95 15.11
N SER A 3 -11.59 -32.72 14.08
CA SER A 3 -10.31 -33.44 13.96
C SER A 3 -9.23 -32.42 13.63
N SER A 4 -8.39 -32.08 14.62
CA SER A 4 -7.22 -31.24 14.40
C SER A 4 -6.36 -31.83 13.26
N PRO A 5 -5.93 -31.01 12.27
CA PRO A 5 -5.10 -31.48 11.15
C PRO A 5 -3.73 -32.02 11.60
N LEU A 6 -3.39 -31.82 12.87
CA LEU A 6 -2.17 -32.30 13.53
C LEU A 6 -2.32 -33.65 14.23
N GLY A 7 -3.45 -34.36 14.12
CA GLY A 7 -3.71 -35.61 14.86
C GLY A 7 -2.74 -36.74 14.48
N GLY A 8 -1.58 -36.79 15.12
CA GLY A 8 -0.58 -37.84 15.00
C GLY A 8 -1.08 -39.14 15.60
N VAL A 9 -0.23 -40.17 15.56
CA VAL A 9 -0.50 -41.41 16.30
C VAL A 9 -0.89 -41.01 17.72
N ALA A 10 -2.12 -41.34 18.13
CA ALA A 10 -2.69 -40.85 19.38
C ALA A 10 -1.68 -41.09 20.52
N PRO A 11 -1.43 -40.11 21.42
CA PRO A 11 -0.44 -40.22 22.48
C PRO A 11 -0.60 -41.52 23.31
N ASP A 12 -1.82 -42.05 23.39
CA ASP A 12 -2.16 -43.35 23.98
C ASP A 12 -1.46 -44.57 23.35
N LEU A 13 -1.18 -44.55 22.04
CA LEU A 13 -0.47 -45.64 21.35
C LEU A 13 1.04 -45.56 21.59
N LEU A 14 1.61 -44.34 21.63
CA LEU A 14 3.02 -44.14 21.97
C LEU A 14 3.32 -44.42 23.44
N ALA A 15 2.36 -44.19 24.33
CA ALA A 15 2.45 -44.55 25.74
C ALA A 15 2.40 -46.07 25.99
N LYS A 16 1.74 -46.83 25.11
CA LYS A 16 1.61 -48.29 25.22
C LYS A 16 2.84 -49.07 24.77
N TYR A 17 3.67 -48.50 23.88
CA TYR A 17 4.88 -49.15 23.38
C TYR A 17 6.14 -48.41 23.84
N GLY A 18 6.96 -49.09 24.65
CA GLY A 18 8.24 -48.55 25.14
C GLY A 18 9.17 -48.10 24.01
N ALA A 19 10.02 -47.10 24.28
CA ALA A 19 10.89 -46.48 23.28
C ALA A 19 11.88 -47.46 22.64
N ASP A 20 12.30 -48.48 23.39
CA ASP A 20 13.27 -49.48 22.93
C ASP A 20 12.60 -50.65 22.19
N SER A 21 11.27 -50.73 22.21
CA SER A 21 10.54 -51.75 21.45
C SER A 21 10.58 -51.44 19.95
N ASN A 22 10.72 -52.46 19.11
CA ASN A 22 10.71 -52.29 17.66
C ASN A 22 9.45 -51.57 17.16
N MET A 23 8.28 -51.88 17.74
CA MET A 23 7.01 -51.20 17.42
C MET A 23 7.03 -49.73 17.88
N GLY A 24 7.49 -49.45 19.09
CA GLY A 24 7.58 -48.09 19.63
C GLY A 24 8.55 -47.19 18.84
N ARG A 25 9.64 -47.77 18.31
CA ARG A 25 10.56 -47.07 17.38
C ARG A 25 9.90 -46.74 16.05
N LEU A 26 9.17 -47.70 15.48
CA LEU A 26 8.50 -47.52 14.18
C LEU A 26 7.42 -46.43 14.23
N LEU A 27 6.61 -46.42 15.30
CA LEU A 27 5.57 -45.42 15.51
C LEU A 27 6.14 -44.00 15.61
N ARG A 28 7.20 -43.81 16.42
CA ARG A 28 7.89 -42.51 16.55
C ARG A 28 8.54 -42.08 15.23
N GLN A 29 9.13 -43.01 14.48
CA GLN A 29 9.71 -42.69 13.18
C GLN A 29 8.64 -42.25 12.17
N GLY A 30 7.47 -42.90 12.17
CA GLY A 30 6.33 -42.52 11.33
C GLY A 30 5.79 -41.14 11.70
N GLU A 31 5.64 -40.86 12.99
CA GLU A 31 5.21 -39.55 13.49
C GLU A 31 6.21 -38.44 13.13
N ALA A 32 7.51 -38.67 13.36
CA ALA A 32 8.56 -37.72 13.00
C ALA A 32 8.57 -37.41 11.50
N LYS A 33 8.41 -38.43 10.64
CA LYS A 33 8.28 -38.24 9.19
C LYS A 33 7.05 -37.42 8.81
N ARG A 34 5.92 -37.67 9.48
CA ARG A 34 4.68 -36.93 9.23
C ARG A 34 4.79 -35.47 9.66
N LEU A 35 5.40 -35.23 10.82
CA LEU A 35 5.63 -33.89 11.33
C LEU A 35 6.59 -33.13 10.40
N LEU A 36 7.68 -33.77 9.97
CA LEU A 36 8.63 -33.19 9.03
C LEU A 36 7.94 -32.80 7.72
N LYS A 37 7.10 -33.68 7.16
CA LYS A 37 6.31 -33.36 5.97
C LYS A 37 5.35 -32.19 6.19
N SER A 38 4.67 -32.16 7.34
CA SER A 38 3.79 -31.04 7.71
C SER A 38 4.54 -29.72 7.87
N MET A 39 5.78 -29.76 8.39
CA MET A 39 6.63 -28.58 8.50
C MET A 39 7.07 -28.11 7.11
N GLU A 40 7.51 -29.02 6.24
CA GLU A 40 7.89 -28.70 4.85
C GLU A 40 6.73 -28.08 4.05
N GLU A 41 5.51 -28.54 4.28
CA GLU A 41 4.29 -28.00 3.67
C GLU A 41 3.92 -26.61 4.23
N ALA A 42 4.17 -26.35 5.52
CA ALA A 42 3.87 -25.06 6.17
C ALA A 42 4.97 -23.99 5.99
N GLU A 43 6.21 -24.40 5.78
CA GLU A 43 7.38 -23.52 5.59
C GLU A 43 7.22 -22.44 4.49
N PRO A 44 6.65 -22.72 3.29
CA PRO A 44 6.41 -21.66 2.31
C PRO A 44 5.43 -20.60 2.80
N ASP A 45 4.36 -20.99 3.48
CA ASP A 45 3.36 -20.06 4.02
C ASP A 45 3.95 -19.19 5.12
N VAL A 46 4.76 -19.78 6.00
CA VAL A 46 5.50 -19.05 7.05
C VAL A 46 6.45 -18.03 6.41
N ARG A 47 7.25 -18.43 5.42
CA ARG A 47 8.15 -17.51 4.70
C ARG A 47 7.41 -16.39 4.01
N GLN A 48 6.24 -16.67 3.42
CA GLN A 48 5.41 -15.63 2.80
C GLN A 48 4.88 -14.64 3.84
N GLN A 49 4.44 -15.12 5.01
CA GLN A 49 4.01 -14.28 6.12
C GLN A 49 5.15 -13.41 6.66
N GLU A 50 6.35 -13.94 6.78
CA GLU A 50 7.54 -13.18 7.19
C GLU A 50 7.90 -12.09 6.18
N ALA A 51 7.86 -12.40 4.89
CA ALA A 51 8.11 -11.41 3.84
C ALA A 51 7.07 -10.27 3.86
N LEU A 52 5.78 -10.60 4.01
CA LEU A 52 4.71 -9.60 4.15
C LEU A 52 4.89 -8.77 5.41
N ARG A 53 5.26 -9.39 6.54
CA ARG A 53 5.52 -8.67 7.79
C ARG A 53 6.62 -7.64 7.63
N LEU A 54 7.72 -7.98 6.96
CA LEU A 54 8.81 -7.04 6.70
C LEU A 54 8.35 -5.85 5.85
N GLN A 55 7.61 -6.11 4.77
CA GLN A 55 7.07 -5.05 3.91
C GLN A 55 6.12 -4.10 4.66
N ILE A 56 5.27 -4.64 5.52
CA ILE A 56 4.35 -3.85 6.35
C ILE A 56 5.13 -3.00 7.35
N MET A 57 6.15 -3.57 7.99
CA MET A 57 6.96 -2.87 8.98
C MET A 57 7.68 -1.67 8.35
N ASP A 58 8.34 -1.88 7.20
CA ASP A 58 9.00 -0.81 6.45
C ASP A 58 8.01 0.31 6.07
N ARG A 59 6.80 -0.07 5.65
CA ARG A 59 5.76 0.91 5.29
C ARG A 59 5.26 1.71 6.50
N ILE A 60 5.09 1.07 7.65
CA ILE A 60 4.70 1.73 8.90
C ILE A 60 5.79 2.70 9.36
N GLU A 61 7.06 2.28 9.29
CA GLU A 61 8.20 3.14 9.62
C GLU A 61 8.25 4.39 8.73
N GLN A 62 8.04 4.21 7.42
CA GLN A 62 7.95 5.33 6.49
C GLN A 62 6.81 6.30 6.86
N ILE A 63 5.59 5.79 7.08
CA ILE A 63 4.43 6.61 7.44
C ILE A 63 4.67 7.36 8.74
N ASN A 64 5.26 6.70 9.74
CA ASN A 64 5.58 7.32 11.03
C ASN A 64 6.62 8.43 10.87
N ALA A 65 7.64 8.24 10.03
CA ALA A 65 8.64 9.27 9.74
C ALA A 65 8.04 10.47 9.02
N GLU A 66 7.19 10.25 8.00
CA GLU A 66 6.47 11.29 7.28
C GLU A 66 5.56 12.10 8.21
N HIS A 67 4.81 11.40 9.07
CA HIS A 67 3.92 12.03 10.03
C HIS A 67 4.67 12.84 11.10
N ALA A 68 5.78 12.31 11.62
CA ALA A 68 6.63 13.03 12.58
C ALA A 68 7.22 14.31 11.96
N LEU A 69 7.66 14.25 10.70
CA LEU A 69 8.12 15.42 9.96
C LEU A 69 7.00 16.45 9.80
N ASN A 70 5.80 15.99 9.41
CA ASN A 70 4.67 16.88 9.17
C ASN A 70 4.21 17.60 10.45
N ILE A 71 4.12 16.87 11.58
CA ILE A 71 3.83 17.46 12.89
C ILE A 71 4.86 18.52 13.24
N LYS A 72 6.15 18.22 13.04
CA LYS A 72 7.22 19.18 13.36
C LYS A 72 7.07 20.47 12.56
N TYR A 73 6.79 20.38 11.26
CA TYR A 73 6.56 21.55 10.41
C TYR A 73 5.32 22.35 10.82
N LEU A 74 4.21 21.67 11.17
CA LEU A 74 3.00 22.34 11.63
C LEU A 74 3.21 23.07 12.96
N ILE A 75 3.97 22.49 13.90
CA ILE A 75 4.28 23.13 15.19
C ILE A 75 5.23 24.32 15.01
N GLU A 76 6.29 24.16 14.22
CA GLU A 76 7.34 25.19 14.10
C GLU A 76 6.94 26.33 13.18
N PHE A 77 6.18 26.05 12.12
CA PHE A 77 5.94 27.00 11.02
C PHE A 77 4.46 27.18 10.66
N GLY A 78 3.55 26.39 11.23
CA GLY A 78 2.12 26.46 10.91
C GLY A 78 1.74 25.93 9.52
N VAL A 79 2.69 25.34 8.78
CA VAL A 79 2.50 24.79 7.43
C VAL A 79 2.77 23.30 7.39
N SER A 80 2.19 22.60 6.42
CA SER A 80 2.51 21.18 6.24
C SER A 80 3.93 21.00 5.69
N ALA A 81 4.56 19.85 5.99
CA ALA A 81 5.87 19.53 5.43
C ALA A 81 5.85 19.41 3.90
N ALA A 82 4.68 19.15 3.30
CA ALA A 82 4.50 19.09 1.85
C ALA A 82 4.60 20.48 1.19
N GLU A 83 4.21 21.54 1.91
CA GLU A 83 4.23 22.94 1.44
C GLU A 83 5.56 23.64 1.69
N ARG A 84 6.54 22.96 2.27
CA ARG A 84 7.83 23.56 2.71
C ARG A 84 8.51 24.38 1.61
N HIS A 85 8.44 23.93 0.37
CA HIS A 85 9.14 24.58 -0.74
C HIS A 85 8.41 25.85 -1.19
N GLN A 86 7.07 25.81 -1.27
CA GLN A 86 6.25 27.00 -1.55
C GLN A 86 6.40 28.01 -0.42
N PHE A 87 6.34 27.56 0.84
CA PHE A 87 6.49 28.43 1.99
C PHE A 87 7.86 29.11 2.04
N GLN A 88 8.94 28.39 1.74
CA GLN A 88 10.27 28.98 1.60
C GLN A 88 10.36 30.00 0.47
N ALA A 89 9.71 29.75 -0.67
CA ALA A 89 9.68 30.70 -1.78
C ALA A 89 8.93 31.99 -1.42
N VAL A 90 7.76 31.87 -0.77
CA VAL A 90 7.00 33.02 -0.29
C VAL A 90 7.81 33.79 0.76
N LEU A 91 8.43 33.12 1.74
CA LEU A 91 9.29 33.78 2.71
C LEU A 91 10.47 34.51 2.08
N ALA A 92 11.08 33.95 1.03
CA ALA A 92 12.16 34.61 0.28
C ALA A 92 11.68 35.89 -0.41
N GLU A 93 10.47 35.89 -0.96
CA GLU A 93 9.83 37.07 -1.56
C GLU A 93 9.47 38.12 -0.48
N VAL A 94 8.99 37.67 0.69
CA VAL A 94 8.70 38.53 1.84
C VAL A 94 9.96 39.20 2.39
N ILE A 95 11.10 38.51 2.43
CA ILE A 95 12.37 39.13 2.83
C ILE A 95 12.77 40.25 1.86
N GLN A 96 12.45 40.12 0.57
CA GLN A 96 12.79 41.12 -0.45
C GLN A 96 11.85 42.33 -0.44
N HIS A 97 10.57 42.14 -0.12
CA HIS A 97 9.55 43.20 -0.23
C HIS A 97 8.99 43.68 1.12
N GLY A 98 9.19 42.94 2.22
CA GLY A 98 8.86 43.31 3.59
C GLY A 98 7.36 43.38 3.93
N GLY A 99 6.46 42.92 3.05
CA GLY A 99 5.04 43.26 3.09
C GLY A 99 4.09 42.27 3.77
N LEU A 100 4.52 41.04 4.09
CA LEU A 100 3.62 39.99 4.60
C LEU A 100 4.07 39.46 5.97
N THR A 101 3.10 39.08 6.78
CA THR A 101 3.32 38.33 8.01
C THR A 101 3.57 36.85 7.73
N LEU A 102 4.20 36.14 8.68
CA LEU A 102 4.47 34.70 8.60
C LEU A 102 3.19 33.86 8.36
N GLN A 103 2.07 34.30 8.92
CA GLN A 103 0.78 33.63 8.77
C GLN A 103 0.19 33.85 7.36
N GLU A 104 0.25 35.07 6.84
CA GLU A 104 -0.18 35.35 5.45
C GLU A 104 0.70 34.63 4.43
N ALA A 105 2.00 34.49 4.71
CA ALA A 105 2.91 33.72 3.87
C ALA A 105 2.55 32.22 3.85
N ALA A 106 2.13 31.66 4.99
CA ALA A 106 1.68 30.28 5.11
C ALA A 106 0.39 30.03 4.31
N ASP A 107 -0.60 30.91 4.47
CA ASP A 107 -1.88 30.83 3.75
C ASP A 107 -1.67 30.93 2.23
N LEU A 108 -0.76 31.81 1.79
CA LEU A 108 -0.43 31.98 0.37
C LEU A 108 0.30 30.75 -0.20
N ALA A 109 1.24 30.17 0.54
CA ALA A 109 1.93 28.94 0.14
C ALA A 109 0.96 27.76 -0.01
N HIS A 110 0.00 27.62 0.90
CA HIS A 110 -1.06 26.61 0.82
C HIS A 110 -1.95 26.82 -0.42
N ALA A 111 -2.36 28.07 -0.69
CA ALA A 111 -3.16 28.42 -1.86
C ALA A 111 -2.42 28.15 -3.19
N GLN A 112 -1.10 28.38 -3.25
CA GLN A 112 -0.27 28.06 -4.41
C GLN A 112 -0.16 26.55 -4.67
N LEU A 113 -0.03 25.75 -3.61
CA LEU A 113 -0.02 24.30 -3.73
C LEU A 113 -1.34 23.77 -4.32
N LEU A 114 -2.48 24.31 -3.84
CA LEU A 114 -3.80 23.95 -4.36
C LEU A 114 -4.00 24.35 -5.83
N SER A 115 -3.53 25.54 -6.24
CA SER A 115 -3.67 26.00 -7.64
C SER A 115 -2.78 25.21 -8.61
N LEU A 116 -1.59 24.77 -8.19
CA LEU A 116 -0.73 23.86 -8.95
C LEU A 116 -1.36 22.46 -9.09
N SER A 117 -2.14 22.03 -8.09
CA SER A 117 -2.86 20.76 -8.12
C SER A 117 -3.98 20.75 -9.17
N ASP A 118 -4.66 21.88 -9.36
CA ASP A 118 -5.77 22.03 -10.33
C ASP A 118 -5.29 22.18 -11.79
N GLN A 119 -4.07 22.71 -12.01
CA GLN A 119 -3.49 22.78 -13.36
C GLN A 119 -3.07 21.42 -13.93
N SER A 120 -2.94 20.38 -13.09
CA SER A 120 -2.60 19.03 -13.57
C SER A 120 -3.73 18.32 -14.32
N VAL A 121 -4.98 18.83 -14.28
CA VAL A 121 -6.14 18.23 -14.98
C VAL A 121 -6.48 18.98 -16.27
N ASN A 122 -5.95 20.18 -16.49
CA ASN A 122 -6.13 20.96 -17.72
C ASN A 122 -4.81 21.09 -18.48
N GLY A 123 -4.29 19.95 -18.96
CA GLY A 123 -3.37 19.99 -20.09
C GLY A 123 -4.10 20.63 -21.30
N PRO A 124 -3.44 21.47 -22.11
CA PRO A 124 -4.04 21.98 -23.33
C PRO A 124 -4.22 20.82 -24.31
N GLY A 125 -5.37 20.15 -24.19
CA GLY A 125 -5.92 19.28 -25.22
C GLY A 125 -6.17 20.16 -26.44
N SER A 126 -5.14 20.27 -27.27
CA SER A 126 -5.19 20.79 -28.61
C SER A 126 -6.47 20.27 -29.28
N SER A 127 -7.35 21.22 -29.51
CA SER A 127 -8.43 21.18 -30.48
C SER A 127 -7.86 20.77 -31.83
N ASP A 128 -7.99 19.50 -32.19
CA ASP A 128 -7.88 19.03 -33.57
C ASP A 128 -8.69 17.74 -33.73
N TRP A 129 -10.00 17.90 -33.84
CA TRP A 129 -10.85 16.90 -34.48
C TRP A 129 -11.58 17.60 -35.62
N THR A 130 -11.03 17.45 -36.83
CA THR A 130 -11.66 17.91 -38.06
C THR A 130 -12.74 16.91 -38.47
N PRO A 131 -13.99 17.31 -38.76
CA PRO A 131 -14.96 16.41 -39.35
C PRO A 131 -14.71 16.38 -40.86
N SER A 132 -13.90 15.42 -41.31
CA SER A 132 -13.75 15.13 -42.73
C SER A 132 -14.59 13.91 -43.12
N SER A 133 -15.80 14.15 -43.63
CA SER A 133 -16.28 13.47 -44.84
C SER A 133 -17.62 14.06 -45.30
N SER A 134 -17.53 14.88 -46.33
CA SER A 134 -18.61 15.21 -47.26
C SER A 134 -19.05 13.97 -48.06
N SER A 135 -20.32 13.56 -47.87
CA SER A 135 -21.38 13.16 -48.83
C SER A 135 -21.07 12.17 -49.99
N PRO A 136 -22.02 11.27 -50.39
CA PRO A 136 -23.35 11.69 -50.85
C PRO A 136 -24.55 10.76 -50.56
N ALA A 137 -25.72 11.28 -50.93
CA ALA A 137 -27.06 10.72 -50.85
C ALA A 137 -27.22 9.28 -51.39
N SER A 138 -28.04 8.50 -50.68
CA SER A 138 -28.98 7.56 -51.31
C SER A 138 -30.18 7.39 -50.39
N GLY A 139 -31.35 7.74 -50.92
CA GLY A 139 -32.61 7.69 -50.20
C GLY A 139 -33.23 6.30 -50.16
N GLY A 140 -34.29 6.20 -49.36
CA GLY A 140 -35.39 5.26 -49.56
C GLY A 140 -35.43 4.12 -48.55
N GLY A 141 -36.34 4.21 -47.58
CA GLY A 141 -36.72 3.06 -46.76
C GLY A 141 -37.46 3.41 -45.48
N THR A 142 -38.61 4.07 -45.60
CA THR A 142 -39.58 4.26 -44.51
C THR A 142 -40.11 2.92 -44.05
N ILE A 143 -40.04 2.67 -42.73
CA ILE A 143 -40.65 1.54 -42.04
C ILE A 143 -42.11 1.92 -41.73
N VAL A 144 -43.07 1.12 -42.18
CA VAL A 144 -44.45 1.17 -41.67
C VAL A 144 -44.96 -0.27 -41.49
N ALA A 145 -45.42 -0.53 -40.26
CA ALA A 145 -46.18 -1.67 -39.73
C ALA A 145 -45.44 -3.01 -39.61
#